data_AF-A0A831RU52-F1
#
_entry.id   AF-A0A831RU52-F1
#
_cell.length_a   1.000
_cell.length_b   1.000
_cell.length_c   1.000
_cell.angle_alpha   90.00
_cell.angle_beta   90.00
_cell.angle_gamma   90.00
#
_symmetry.space_group_name_H-M   'P 1'
#
loop_
_entity.id
_entity.type
_entity.pdbx_description
1 polymer ?
#
loop_
_entity_poly.entity_id
_entity_poly.type
_entity_poly.pdbx_seq_one_letter_code
_entity_poly.pdbx_strand_id
1 'polypeptide(L)'
;MKLLKHFYKSNRHVKLAVILAPLLAIGGYILTGILLEKKIDAQPGTAKAMALQPDCHLLTDKCELLHREIAANIAIEEKQGTQVFYLATSVAIRGALLSTGDSEPQPMTNRGTAKRWKLELDHPIAQGTPVRLALVGEKHQYFAEIPADR
;
A
#
# COMPACT_ATOMS: atom_id res chain seq x y z
N MET A 1 -17.89 -42.30 6.04
CA MET A 1 -17.28 -42.97 7.23
C MET A 1 -16.82 -44.42 7.02
N LYS A 2 -17.34 -45.21 6.06
CA LYS A 2 -16.87 -46.60 5.82
C LYS A 2 -15.47 -46.71 5.18
N LEU A 3 -15.08 -45.76 4.33
CA LEU A 3 -13.76 -45.71 3.68
C LEU A 3 -12.62 -45.48 4.69
N LEU A 4 -12.77 -44.53 5.63
CA LEU A 4 -11.75 -44.26 6.67
C LEU A 4 -11.44 -45.50 7.53
N LYS A 5 -12.47 -46.29 7.89
CA LYS A 5 -12.29 -47.54 8.67
C LYS A 5 -11.52 -48.60 7.89
N HIS A 6 -11.63 -48.63 6.56
CA HIS A 6 -10.90 -49.56 5.71
C HIS A 6 -9.42 -49.17 5.58
N PHE A 7 -9.13 -47.87 5.41
CA PHE A 7 -7.75 -47.35 5.43
C PHE A 7 -7.06 -47.52 6.79
N TYR A 8 -7.80 -47.38 7.89
CA TYR A 8 -7.28 -47.57 9.24
C TYR A 8 -6.91 -49.03 9.57
N LYS A 9 -7.41 -50.01 8.81
CA LYS A 9 -7.00 -51.43 8.90
C LYS A 9 -5.75 -51.75 8.08
N SER A 10 -5.24 -50.81 7.27
CA SER A 10 -4.08 -51.01 6.40
C SER A 10 -2.74 -50.75 7.11
N ASN A 11 -1.66 -51.19 6.45
CA ASN A 11 -0.25 -51.23 6.87
C ASN A 11 0.19 -49.98 7.67
N ARG A 12 1.07 -50.14 8.67
CA ARG A 12 1.52 -49.08 9.60
C ARG A 12 1.95 -47.80 8.86
N HIS A 13 2.56 -47.95 7.70
CA HIS A 13 2.98 -46.83 6.83
C HIS A 13 1.81 -45.98 6.32
N VAL A 14 0.68 -46.60 5.95
CA VAL A 14 -0.51 -45.92 5.45
C VAL A 14 -1.16 -45.08 6.54
N LYS A 15 -1.24 -45.62 7.78
CA LYS A 15 -1.77 -44.86 8.92
C LYS A 15 -0.94 -43.62 9.23
N LEU A 16 0.38 -43.76 9.18
CA LEU A 16 1.29 -42.66 9.43
C LEU A 16 1.15 -41.58 8.34
N ALA A 17 1.11 -41.99 7.08
CA ALA A 17 1.00 -41.09 5.94
C ALA A 17 -0.30 -40.27 5.95
N VAL A 18 -1.44 -40.89 6.28
CA VAL A 18 -2.74 -40.19 6.33
C VAL A 18 -2.78 -39.11 7.42
N ILE A 19 -2.00 -39.26 8.49
CA ILE A 19 -1.92 -38.27 9.57
C ILE A 19 -0.85 -37.21 9.26
N LEU A 20 0.34 -37.61 8.83
CA LEU A 20 1.45 -36.69 8.58
C LEU A 20 1.23 -35.82 7.35
N ALA A 21 0.66 -36.36 6.27
CA ALA A 21 0.48 -35.63 5.01
C ALA A 21 -0.30 -34.31 5.16
N PRO A 22 -1.49 -34.28 5.79
CA PRO A 22 -2.22 -33.02 5.98
C PRO A 22 -1.49 -32.04 6.91
N LEU A 23 -0.79 -32.52 7.94
CA LEU A 23 0.01 -31.68 8.83
C LEU A 23 1.17 -31.00 8.08
N LEU A 24 1.89 -31.75 7.24
CA LEU A 24 2.96 -31.24 6.39
C LEU A 24 2.43 -30.27 5.33
N ALA A 25 1.27 -30.53 4.74
CA ALA A 25 0.65 -29.65 3.75
C ALA A 25 0.26 -28.28 4.36
N ILE A 26 -0.39 -28.29 5.53
CA ILE A 26 -0.76 -27.06 6.24
C ILE A 26 0.50 -26.31 6.70
N GLY A 27 1.46 -27.03 7.29
CA GLY A 27 2.72 -26.44 7.74
C GLY A 27 3.51 -25.81 6.58
N GLY A 28 3.58 -26.49 5.44
CA GLY A 28 4.22 -25.98 4.23
C GLY A 28 3.56 -24.70 3.73
N TYR A 29 2.23 -24.68 3.65
CA TYR A 29 1.48 -23.50 3.22
C TYR A 29 1.78 -22.27 4.11
N ILE A 30 1.68 -22.43 5.43
CA ILE A 30 1.96 -21.36 6.40
C ILE A 30 3.41 -20.89 6.29
N LEU A 31 4.37 -21.82 6.23
CA LEU A 31 5.78 -21.50 6.17
C LEU A 31 6.14 -20.74 4.88
N THR A 32 5.56 -21.15 3.75
CA THR A 32 5.74 -20.41 2.49
C THR A 32 5.19 -18.99 2.58
N GLY A 33 4.03 -18.78 3.21
CA GLY A 33 3.48 -17.44 3.45
C GLY A 33 4.45 -16.55 4.21
N ILE A 34 4.95 -17.02 5.35
CA ILE A 34 5.88 -16.26 6.21
C ILE A 34 7.20 -15.95 5.48
N LEU A 35 7.74 -16.92 4.72
CA LEU A 35 8.97 -16.71 3.96
C LEU A 35 8.79 -15.71 2.82
N LEU A 36 7.64 -15.73 2.13
CA LEU A 36 7.35 -14.78 1.06
C LEU A 36 7.18 -13.36 1.62
N GLU A 37 6.39 -13.18 2.69
CA GLU A 37 6.24 -11.88 3.36
C GLU A 37 7.60 -11.30 3.75
N LYS A 38 8.45 -12.12 4.38
CA LYS A 38 9.79 -11.70 4.77
C LYS A 38 10.70 -11.36 3.58
N LYS A 39 10.56 -12.04 2.44
CA LYS A 39 11.34 -11.72 1.22
C LYS A 39 10.84 -10.47 0.50
N ILE A 40 9.53 -10.24 0.49
CA ILE A 40 8.93 -9.03 -0.10
C ILE A 40 9.28 -7.81 0.76
N ASP A 41 9.29 -7.94 2.09
CA ASP A 41 9.67 -6.85 3.01
C ASP A 41 11.19 -6.56 3.05
N ALA A 42 12.03 -7.51 2.65
CA ALA A 42 13.49 -7.43 2.78
C ALA A 42 14.23 -7.02 1.49
N GLN A 43 13.54 -6.69 0.39
CA GLN A 43 14.21 -6.12 -0.77
C GLN A 43 14.59 -4.66 -0.50
N PRO A 44 15.88 -4.30 -0.47
CA PRO A 44 16.29 -2.91 -0.31
C PRO A 44 15.81 -2.13 -1.55
N GLY A 45 14.83 -1.24 -1.35
CA GLY A 45 14.22 -0.44 -2.41
C GLY A 45 12.76 -0.81 -2.77
N THR A 46 12.11 -1.74 -2.07
CA THR A 46 10.67 -1.98 -2.31
C THR A 46 9.82 -0.89 -1.69
N ALA A 47 9.37 0.03 -2.53
CA ALA A 47 8.28 0.93 -2.21
C ALA A 47 7.03 0.09 -1.86
N LYS A 48 6.39 0.38 -0.73
CA LYS A 48 5.17 -0.30 -0.28
C LYS A 48 3.93 0.42 -0.82
N ALA A 49 3.04 -0.31 -1.48
CA ALA A 49 1.79 0.24 -2.00
C ALA A 49 0.87 0.65 -0.85
N MET A 50 0.30 1.85 -0.90
CA MET A 50 -0.74 2.30 0.03
C MET A 50 -2.11 1.95 -0.53
N ALA A 51 -3.02 1.50 0.34
CA ALA A 51 -4.41 1.24 -0.04
C ALA A 51 -5.20 2.54 -0.05
N LEU A 52 -6.03 2.72 -1.07
CA LEU A 52 -7.01 3.81 -1.14
C LEU A 52 -8.26 3.44 -0.33
N GLN A 53 -8.74 4.36 0.48
CA GLN A 53 -10.03 4.23 1.13
C GLN A 53 -11.16 4.36 0.07
N PRO A 54 -12.26 3.58 0.17
CA PRO A 54 -13.35 3.60 -0.82
C PRO A 54 -14.02 4.97 -1.03
N ASP A 55 -13.92 5.88 -0.07
CA ASP A 55 -14.51 7.23 -0.15
C ASP A 55 -13.49 8.29 -0.64
N CYS A 56 -12.37 7.86 -1.23
CA CYS A 56 -11.34 8.76 -1.75
C CYS A 56 -11.79 9.42 -3.07
N HIS A 57 -12.27 10.66 -2.98
CA HIS A 57 -12.54 11.52 -4.14
C HIS A 57 -11.58 12.70 -4.16
N LEU A 58 -10.52 12.59 -4.96
CA LEU A 58 -9.39 13.53 -4.94
C LEU A 58 -9.80 14.98 -5.26
N LEU A 59 -10.82 15.17 -6.11
CA LEU A 59 -11.25 16.49 -6.57
C LEU A 59 -12.36 17.12 -5.71
N THR A 60 -13.01 16.35 -4.84
CA THR A 60 -14.25 16.75 -4.15
C THR A 60 -14.09 16.77 -2.64
N ASP A 61 -13.29 15.87 -2.06
CA ASP A 61 -13.10 15.75 -0.61
C ASP A 61 -11.68 15.28 -0.25
N LYS A 62 -11.48 14.92 1.02
CA LYS A 62 -10.22 14.40 1.55
C LYS A 62 -10.04 12.95 1.12
N CYS A 63 -8.91 12.66 0.48
CA CYS A 63 -8.53 11.28 0.21
C CYS A 63 -7.62 10.76 1.32
N GLU A 64 -8.00 9.65 1.95
CA GLU A 64 -7.18 8.96 2.92
C GLU A 64 -6.54 7.71 2.30
N LEU A 65 -5.21 7.63 2.44
CA LEU A 65 -4.38 6.52 2.04
C LEU A 65 -3.86 5.81 3.27
N LEU A 66 -4.05 4.49 3.33
CA LEU A 66 -3.67 3.69 4.48
C LEU A 66 -2.67 2.61 4.11
N HIS A 67 -1.62 2.53 4.92
CA HIS A 67 -0.74 1.39 5.01
C HIS A 67 -0.54 1.04 6.48
N ARG A 68 -0.22 -0.22 6.81
CA ARG A 68 -0.11 -0.72 8.20
C ARG A 68 0.72 0.17 9.14
N GLU A 69 1.67 0.92 8.59
CA GLU A 69 2.65 1.73 9.32
C GLU A 69 2.46 3.25 9.14
N ILE A 70 1.67 3.69 8.15
CA ILE A 70 1.51 5.11 7.80
C ILE A 70 0.11 5.38 7.23
N ALA A 71 -0.51 6.46 7.69
CA ALA A 71 -1.71 7.03 7.10
C ALA A 71 -1.34 8.38 6.46
N ALA A 72 -1.85 8.64 5.26
CA ALA A 72 -1.66 9.90 4.57
C ALA A 72 -3.01 10.46 4.14
N ASN A 73 -3.26 11.71 4.48
CA ASN A 73 -4.45 12.47 4.13
C ASN A 73 -4.06 13.49 3.07
N ILE A 74 -4.84 13.51 2.00
CA ILE A 74 -4.65 14.38 0.86
C ILE A 74 -5.85 15.30 0.75
N ALA A 75 -5.59 16.58 0.52
CA ALA A 75 -6.60 17.56 0.22
C ALA A 75 -6.09 18.49 -0.89
N ILE A 76 -7.00 18.92 -1.75
CA ILE A 76 -6.68 19.91 -2.77
C ILE A 76 -7.51 21.16 -2.51
N GLU A 77 -6.86 22.32 -2.47
CA GLU A 77 -7.54 23.60 -2.35
C GLU A 77 -7.13 24.51 -3.51
N GLU A 78 -8.07 25.28 -4.03
CA GLU A 78 -7.79 26.32 -5.00
C GLU A 78 -7.53 27.65 -4.28
N LYS A 79 -6.35 28.23 -4.50
CA LYS A 79 -5.95 29.50 -3.89
C LYS A 79 -5.50 30.47 -4.97
N GLN A 80 -6.23 31.57 -5.13
CA GLN A 80 -5.90 32.65 -6.06
C GLN A 80 -5.70 32.18 -7.52
N GLY A 81 -6.45 31.17 -7.97
CA GLY A 81 -6.36 30.60 -9.31
C GLY A 81 -5.26 29.56 -9.50
N THR A 82 -4.52 29.21 -8.45
CA THR A 82 -3.55 28.11 -8.43
C THR A 82 -4.06 26.97 -7.56
N GLN A 83 -4.00 25.74 -8.07
CA GLN A 83 -4.41 24.55 -7.31
C GLN A 83 -3.25 24.12 -6.40
N VAL A 84 -3.51 24.03 -5.10
CA VAL A 84 -2.51 23.65 -4.09
C VAL A 84 -2.86 22.28 -3.52
N PHE A 85 -1.93 21.35 -3.67
CA PHE A 85 -2.04 20.00 -3.13
C PHE A 85 -1.46 19.97 -1.73
N TYR A 86 -2.24 19.53 -0.75
CA TYR A 86 -1.85 19.36 0.64
C TYR A 86 -1.76 17.88 1.00
N LEU A 87 -0.68 17.52 1.67
CA LEU A 87 -0.43 16.18 2.18
C LEU A 87 -0.15 16.25 3.68
N ALA A 88 -0.88 15.46 4.45
CA ALA A 88 -0.70 15.31 5.89
C ALA A 88 -0.49 13.83 6.25
N THR A 89 0.62 13.49 6.90
CA THR A 89 0.94 12.10 7.28
C THR A 89 0.85 11.88 8.79
N SER A 90 0.49 10.66 9.22
CA SER A 90 0.42 10.30 10.64
C SER A 90 1.81 10.28 11.31
N VAL A 91 2.84 9.89 10.56
CA VAL A 91 4.25 9.86 10.96
C VAL A 91 5.09 10.87 10.17
N ALA A 92 6.24 11.25 10.71
CA ALA A 92 7.18 12.12 10.00
C ALA A 92 7.77 11.40 8.79
N ILE A 93 7.84 12.10 7.66
CA ILE A 93 8.47 11.62 6.43
C ILE A 93 9.65 12.54 6.07
N ARG A 94 10.59 12.02 5.27
CA ARG A 94 11.77 12.75 4.81
C ARG A 94 11.53 13.53 3.53
N GLY A 95 10.58 13.08 2.71
CA GLY A 95 10.21 13.74 1.47
C GLY A 95 8.98 13.11 0.83
N ALA A 96 8.38 13.86 -0.08
CA ALA A 96 7.26 13.41 -0.90
C ALA A 96 7.42 13.94 -2.33
N LEU A 97 7.08 13.11 -3.31
CA LEU A 97 7.02 13.45 -4.73
C LEU A 97 5.61 13.22 -5.24
N LEU A 98 5.13 14.09 -6.12
CA LEU A 98 3.83 13.98 -6.78
C LEU A 98 4.00 14.07 -8.30
N SER A 99 3.33 13.21 -9.04
CA SER A 99 3.22 13.29 -10.50
C SER A 99 1.74 13.18 -10.90
N THR A 100 1.36 13.86 -11.97
CA THR A 100 0.00 13.87 -12.52
C THR A 100 0.04 13.38 -13.97
N GLY A 101 -0.55 12.22 -14.23
CA GLY A 101 -0.54 11.60 -15.56
C GLY A 101 0.88 11.24 -16.01
N ASP A 102 1.31 11.85 -17.10
CA ASP A 102 2.65 11.67 -17.67
C ASP A 102 3.61 12.81 -17.32
N SER A 103 3.22 13.71 -16.40
CA SER A 103 4.11 14.78 -15.95
C SER A 103 5.26 14.26 -15.09
N GLU A 104 6.39 14.97 -15.15
CA GLU A 104 7.56 14.62 -14.35
C GLU A 104 7.29 14.78 -12.85
N PRO A 105 7.78 13.88 -11.98
CA PRO A 105 7.54 13.96 -10.54
C PRO A 105 8.09 15.25 -9.93
N GLN A 106 7.23 16.01 -9.28
CA GLN A 106 7.58 17.25 -8.60
C GLN A 106 7.74 17.03 -7.09
N PRO A 107 8.80 17.58 -6.47
CA PRO A 107 9.00 17.47 -5.03
C PRO A 107 8.07 18.38 -4.25
N MET A 108 7.44 17.84 -3.21
CA MET A 108 6.61 18.62 -2.30
C MET A 108 7.47 19.41 -1.29
N THR A 109 6.99 20.59 -0.91
CA THR A 109 7.63 21.46 0.08
C THR A 109 7.01 21.28 1.47
N ASN A 110 7.84 21.13 2.49
CA ASN A 110 7.41 20.99 3.88
C ASN A 110 6.81 22.30 4.44
N ARG A 111 5.65 22.24 5.12
CA ARG A 111 5.03 23.38 5.83
C ARG A 111 5.40 23.43 7.32
N GLY A 112 6.68 23.42 7.62
CA GLY A 112 7.23 23.60 8.98
C GLY A 112 7.09 22.40 9.92
N THR A 113 6.45 21.30 9.51
CA THR A 113 6.45 20.03 10.25
C THR A 113 6.72 18.90 9.27
N ALA A 114 7.57 17.93 9.62
CA ALA A 114 7.87 16.75 8.78
C ALA A 114 6.65 15.86 8.43
N LYS A 115 5.46 16.23 8.91
CA LYS A 115 4.18 15.58 8.64
C LYS A 115 3.28 16.34 7.67
N ARG A 116 3.60 17.60 7.33
CA ARG A 116 2.75 18.44 6.48
C ARG A 116 3.54 18.96 5.29
N TRP A 117 3.04 18.68 4.10
CA TRP A 117 3.69 18.95 2.84
C TRP A 117 2.68 19.63 1.90
N LYS A 118 3.18 20.49 1.01
CA LYS A 118 2.38 21.12 -0.02
C LYS A 118 3.10 21.13 -1.36
N LEU A 119 2.34 21.13 -2.44
CA LEU A 119 2.83 21.39 -3.79
C LEU A 119 1.85 22.35 -4.48
N GLU A 120 2.39 23.38 -5.10
CA GLU A 120 1.61 24.29 -5.94
C GLU A 120 1.69 23.74 -7.37
N LEU A 121 0.54 23.44 -7.96
CA LEU A 121 0.48 22.86 -9.29
C LEU A 121 0.41 23.98 -10.32
N ASP A 122 1.27 23.91 -11.33
CA ASP A 122 1.27 24.86 -12.46
C ASP A 122 -0.01 24.76 -13.28
N HIS A 123 -0.61 23.56 -13.34
CA HIS A 123 -1.82 23.28 -14.10
C HIS A 123 -2.79 22.46 -13.25
N PRO A 124 -4.11 22.71 -13.38
CA PRO A 124 -5.10 21.95 -12.66
C PRO A 124 -5.11 20.47 -13.08
N ILE A 125 -5.43 19.58 -12.13
CA ILE A 125 -5.51 18.14 -12.40
C ILE A 125 -6.74 17.88 -13.26
N ALA A 126 -6.52 17.41 -14.50
CA ALA A 126 -7.61 17.04 -15.40
C ALA A 126 -8.32 15.77 -14.90
N GLN A 127 -9.65 15.74 -15.06
CA GLN A 127 -10.44 14.56 -14.67
C GLN A 127 -9.97 13.30 -15.42
N GLY A 128 -9.93 12.18 -14.70
CA GLY A 128 -9.46 10.90 -15.23
C GLY A 128 -7.93 10.76 -15.30
N THR A 129 -7.17 11.79 -14.92
CA THR A 129 -5.71 11.72 -14.89
C THR A 129 -5.25 11.03 -13.60
N PRO A 130 -4.43 9.96 -13.66
CA PRO A 130 -3.93 9.31 -12.45
C PRO A 130 -2.92 10.22 -11.74
N VAL A 131 -3.05 10.35 -10.43
CA VAL A 131 -2.12 11.07 -9.56
C VAL A 131 -1.26 10.06 -8.82
N ARG A 132 0.05 10.12 -9.05
CA ARG A 132 1.03 9.22 -8.45
C ARG A 132 1.75 9.93 -7.33
N LEU A 133 1.68 9.37 -6.13
CA LEU A 133 2.31 9.89 -4.93
C LEU A 133 3.39 8.92 -4.47
N ALA A 134 4.59 9.43 -4.19
CA ALA A 134 5.66 8.67 -3.58
C ALA A 134 6.13 9.36 -2.29
N LEU A 135 6.20 8.60 -1.19
CA LEU A 135 6.59 9.08 0.13
C LEU A 135 7.86 8.38 0.60
N VAL A 136 8.78 9.12 1.21
CA VAL A 136 10.00 8.56 1.80
C VAL A 136 9.87 8.61 3.31
N GLY A 137 9.55 7.47 3.93
CA GLY A 137 9.55 7.33 5.38
C GLY A 137 10.95 7.16 5.98
N GLU A 138 11.02 6.92 7.28
CA GLU A 138 12.28 6.62 7.99
C GLU A 138 12.91 5.30 7.51
N LYS A 139 12.11 4.23 7.40
CA LYS A 139 12.60 2.87 7.08
C LYS A 139 12.20 2.38 5.68
N HIS A 140 11.07 2.85 5.18
CA HIS A 140 10.47 2.36 3.94
C HIS A 140 10.02 3.52 3.06
N GLN A 141 9.98 3.27 1.76
CA GLN A 141 9.31 4.12 0.79
C GLN A 141 7.88 3.63 0.60
N TYR A 142 6.96 4.53 0.32
CA TYR A 142 5.55 4.22 0.07
C TYR A 142 5.13 4.84 -1.25
N PHE A 143 4.20 4.21 -1.96
CA PHE A 143 3.63 4.77 -3.17
C PHE A 143 2.12 4.55 -3.24
N ALA A 144 1.42 5.45 -3.91
CA ALA A 144 -0.01 5.35 -4.19
C ALA A 144 -0.30 5.90 -5.59
N GLU A 145 -1.25 5.29 -6.28
CA GLU A 145 -1.82 5.81 -7.52
C GLU A 145 -3.31 6.06 -7.30
N ILE A 146 -3.72 7.31 -7.51
CA ILE A 146 -5.05 7.81 -7.19
C ILE A 146 -5.71 8.29 -8.48
N PRO A 147 -6.84 7.73 -8.90
CA PRO A 147 -7.58 8.29 -10.03
C PRO A 147 -8.11 9.68 -9.65
N ALA A 148 -7.96 10.68 -10.53
CA ALA A 148 -8.61 11.98 -10.35
C ALA A 148 -10.05 11.92 -10.86
N ASP A 149 -10.94 11.26 -10.12
CA ASP A 149 -12.39 11.27 -10.36
C ASP A 149 -13.10 12.37 -9.53
N ARG A 150 -14.35 12.69 -9.91
CA ARG A 150 -15.20 13.65 -9.19
C ARG A 150 -16.22 12.92 -8.32
#